data_AF-A0A1W6N1Z4-F1
#
_entry.id   AF-A0A1W6N1Z4-F1
#
_cell.length_a   1.000
_cell.length_b   1.000
_cell.length_c   1.000
_cell.angle_alpha   90.00
_cell.angle_beta   90.00
_cell.angle_gamma   90.00
#
_symmetry.space_group_name_H-M   'P 1'
#
loop_
_entity.id
_entity.type
_entity.pdbx_description
1 polymer ?
#
loop_
_entity_poly.entity_id
_entity_poly.type
_entity_poly.pdbx_seq_one_letter_code
_entity_poly.pdbx_strand_id
1 'polypeptide(L)'
;MRRIEKPKLVAPKPATAPAAGEQAKTGPDTPPAPYDAQTQRLAEILGGLSYLRDLCGDGDGADWRAKLATLRDADTPSGSRRAKLTAAFNRGFSGYELTYHSCTPNAKLVIARYLQEAQQVASSVATRYATP
;
A
#
# COMPACT_ATOMS: atom_id res chain seq x y z
N MET A 1 -37.73 -46.77 5.49
CA MET A 1 -37.22 -45.39 5.69
C MET A 1 -35.72 -45.54 5.98
N ARG A 2 -34.78 -45.15 5.10
CA ARG A 2 -34.40 -43.79 4.73
C ARG A 2 -33.91 -43.78 3.27
N ARG A 3 -34.44 -42.87 2.46
CA ARG A 3 -33.99 -42.63 1.08
C ARG A 3 -32.67 -41.84 1.18
N ILE A 4 -31.56 -42.44 0.77
CA ILE A 4 -30.26 -41.76 0.72
C ILE A 4 -30.29 -40.82 -0.50
N GLU A 5 -30.61 -39.55 -0.28
CA GLU A 5 -30.49 -38.53 -1.33
C GLU A 5 -29.02 -38.17 -1.51
N LYS A 6 -28.52 -38.35 -2.75
CA LYS A 6 -27.19 -37.92 -3.15
C LYS A 6 -27.13 -36.37 -3.10
N PRO A 7 -26.13 -35.76 -2.44
CA PRO A 7 -25.99 -34.32 -2.46
C PRO A 7 -25.65 -33.86 -3.88
N LYS A 8 -26.47 -32.93 -4.38
CA LYS A 8 -26.31 -32.28 -5.68
C LYS A 8 -25.08 -31.37 -5.60
N LEU A 9 -24.01 -31.70 -6.33
CA LEU A 9 -22.86 -30.81 -6.49
C LEU A 9 -23.34 -29.48 -7.11
N VAL A 10 -23.22 -28.39 -6.36
CA VAL A 10 -23.40 -27.03 -6.88
C VAL A 10 -22.08 -26.63 -7.54
N ALA A 11 -22.12 -26.35 -8.84
CA ALA A 11 -20.97 -25.81 -9.58
C ALA A 11 -20.58 -24.43 -9.02
N PRO A 12 -19.27 -24.11 -8.91
CA PRO A 12 -18.85 -22.81 -8.43
C PRO A 12 -19.23 -21.72 -9.45
N LYS A 13 -19.94 -20.70 -8.95
CA LYS A 13 -20.20 -19.43 -9.63
C LYS A 13 -18.85 -18.79 -9.97
N PRO A 14 -18.60 -18.33 -11.22
CA PRO A 14 -17.32 -17.72 -11.56
C PRO A 14 -17.10 -16.48 -10.69
N ALA A 15 -15.97 -16.44 -9.99
CA ALA A 15 -15.48 -15.27 -9.29
C ALA A 15 -15.28 -14.17 -10.34
N THR A 16 -16.12 -13.14 -10.28
CA THR A 16 -15.91 -11.90 -11.02
C THR A 16 -14.56 -11.34 -10.58
N ALA A 17 -13.58 -11.36 -11.48
CA ALA A 17 -12.37 -10.57 -11.33
C ALA A 17 -12.77 -9.11 -11.05
N PRO A 18 -12.15 -8.39 -10.10
CA PRO A 18 -12.43 -6.98 -9.95
C PRO A 18 -12.09 -6.29 -11.27
N ALA A 19 -13.09 -5.61 -11.82
CA ALA A 19 -13.01 -4.85 -13.04
C ALA A 19 -11.82 -3.88 -12.96
N ALA A 20 -10.82 -4.09 -13.80
CA ALA A 20 -9.93 -3.04 -14.24
C ALA A 20 -10.79 -2.06 -15.04
N GLY A 21 -11.31 -1.03 -14.38
CA GLY A 21 -12.30 -0.15 -15.01
C GLY A 21 -12.90 0.87 -14.10
N GLU A 22 -12.07 1.66 -13.42
CA GLU A 22 -12.43 3.05 -13.12
C GLU A 22 -11.13 3.85 -13.24
N GLN A 23 -10.84 4.28 -14.46
CA GLN A 23 -9.76 5.21 -14.73
C GLN A 23 -10.09 6.48 -13.94
N ALA A 24 -9.41 6.63 -12.80
CA ALA A 24 -9.45 7.85 -12.01
C ALA A 24 -9.26 9.02 -12.96
N LYS A 25 -10.27 9.87 -13.11
CA LYS A 25 -10.26 11.03 -13.99
C LYS A 25 -8.97 11.81 -13.70
N THR A 26 -8.04 11.75 -14.64
CA THR A 26 -6.80 12.52 -14.60
C THR A 26 -7.19 13.97 -14.84
N GLY A 27 -7.40 14.72 -13.76
CA GLY A 27 -7.34 16.18 -13.81
C GLY A 27 -5.99 16.62 -14.39
N PRO A 28 -5.88 17.87 -14.89
CA PRO A 28 -4.69 18.35 -15.57
C PRO A 28 -3.44 18.04 -14.75
N ASP A 29 -2.45 17.41 -15.39
CA ASP A 29 -1.16 17.12 -14.76
C ASP A 29 -0.53 18.45 -14.33
N THR A 30 -0.69 18.76 -13.05
CA THR A 30 0.11 19.80 -12.40
C THR A 30 1.57 19.35 -12.56
N PRO A 31 2.49 20.27 -12.93
CA PRO A 31 3.90 19.93 -12.99
C PRO A 31 4.33 19.22 -11.70
N PRO A 32 5.14 18.15 -11.79
CA PRO A 32 5.51 17.36 -10.63
C PRO A 32 6.16 18.26 -9.59
N ALA A 33 5.71 18.16 -8.33
CA ALA A 33 6.31 18.92 -7.26
C ALA A 33 7.75 18.41 -7.02
N PRO A 34 8.68 19.27 -6.57
CA PRO A 34 10.07 18.86 -6.33
C PRO A 34 10.22 17.68 -5.35
N TYR A 35 9.23 17.45 -4.48
CA TYR A 35 9.18 16.37 -3.50
C TYR A 35 8.40 15.12 -3.94
N ASP A 36 7.84 15.08 -5.17
CA ASP A 36 7.00 13.96 -5.63
C ASP A 36 7.71 12.61 -5.57
N ALA A 37 9.00 12.57 -5.90
CA ALA A 37 9.79 11.35 -5.81
C ALA A 37 9.91 10.86 -4.36
N GLN A 38 10.04 11.79 -3.41
CA GLN A 38 10.17 11.49 -1.99
C GLN A 38 8.84 11.00 -1.41
N THR A 39 7.71 11.63 -1.74
CA THR A 39 6.40 11.16 -1.28
C THR A 39 5.99 9.84 -1.93
N GLN A 40 6.36 9.58 -3.19
CA GLN A 40 6.20 8.25 -3.79
C GLN A 40 7.05 7.19 -3.11
N ARG A 41 8.32 7.49 -2.79
CA ARG A 41 9.18 6.57 -2.03
C ARG A 41 8.61 6.29 -0.64
N LEU A 42 8.12 7.32 0.05
CA LEU A 42 7.46 7.17 1.34
C LEU A 42 6.24 6.24 1.21
N ALA A 43 5.38 6.45 0.21
CA ALA A 43 4.22 5.59 -0.03
C ALA A 43 4.60 4.12 -0.25
N GLU A 44 5.67 3.84 -1.00
CA GLU A 44 6.19 2.49 -1.22
C GLU A 44 6.69 1.83 0.08
N ILE A 45 7.42 2.59 0.91
CA ILE A 45 7.88 2.13 2.23
C ILE A 45 6.70 1.80 3.14
N LEU A 46 5.67 2.65 3.17
CA LEU A 46 4.44 2.41 3.94
C LEU A 46 3.73 1.13 3.50
N GLY A 47 3.74 0.83 2.19
CA GLY A 47 3.21 -0.42 1.63
C GLY A 47 3.96 -1.66 2.14
N GLY A 48 5.29 -1.61 2.09
CA GLY A 48 6.10 -2.70 2.61
C GLY A 48 5.97 -2.90 4.13
N LEU A 49 5.94 -1.81 4.90
CA LEU A 49 5.70 -1.86 6.35
C LEU A 49 4.34 -2.46 6.67
N SER A 50 3.30 -2.06 5.93
CA SER A 50 1.95 -2.58 6.13
C SER A 50 1.91 -4.10 6.00
N TYR A 51 2.52 -4.67 4.95
CA TYR A 51 2.58 -6.11 4.76
C TYR A 51 3.45 -6.81 5.81
N LEU A 52 4.71 -6.36 5.96
CA LEU A 52 5.70 -7.06 6.77
C LEU A 52 5.35 -7.05 8.26
N ARG A 53 4.71 -5.98 8.75
CA ARG A 53 4.33 -5.87 10.17
C ARG A 53 3.09 -6.69 10.51
N ASP A 54 2.16 -6.84 9.56
CA ASP A 54 1.08 -7.84 9.65
C ASP A 54 1.68 -9.25 9.67
N LEU A 55 2.62 -9.56 8.76
CA LEU A 55 3.27 -10.88 8.67
C LEU A 55 4.10 -11.25 9.90
N CYS A 56 4.79 -10.27 10.50
CA CYS A 56 5.66 -10.47 11.65
C CYS A 56 4.96 -10.38 13.02
N GLY A 57 3.66 -10.08 13.03
CA GLY A 57 2.85 -10.10 14.26
C GLY A 57 2.96 -8.85 15.12
N ASP A 58 3.44 -7.74 14.56
CA ASP A 58 3.46 -6.44 15.28
C ASP A 58 2.05 -5.84 15.41
N GLY A 59 1.10 -6.26 14.56
CA GLY A 59 -0.33 -5.95 14.69
C GLY A 59 -0.74 -4.53 14.30
N ASP A 60 0.18 -3.73 13.75
CA ASP A 60 -0.04 -2.32 13.41
C ASP A 60 0.00 -2.07 11.88
N GLY A 61 -0.08 -3.11 11.04
CA GLY A 61 -0.09 -2.95 9.58
C GLY A 61 -1.22 -2.04 9.08
N ALA A 62 -2.34 -1.97 9.81
CA ALA A 62 -3.44 -1.05 9.56
C ALA A 62 -3.05 0.42 9.76
N ASP A 63 -2.20 0.73 10.75
CA ASP A 63 -1.74 2.09 11.02
C ASP A 63 -0.88 2.61 9.87
N TRP A 64 -0.11 1.74 9.22
CA TRP A 64 0.69 2.10 8.04
C TRP A 64 -0.19 2.41 6.81
N ARG A 65 -1.34 1.72 6.67
CA ARG A 65 -2.36 2.06 5.65
C ARG A 65 -3.01 3.42 5.96
N ALA A 66 -3.31 3.70 7.23
CA ALA A 66 -3.85 4.97 7.66
C ALA A 66 -2.86 6.14 7.44
N LYS A 67 -1.56 5.91 7.63
CA LYS A 67 -0.50 6.88 7.30
C LYS A 67 -0.47 7.21 5.81
N LEU A 68 -0.66 6.23 4.91
CA LEU A 68 -0.80 6.51 3.47
C LEU A 68 -2.04 7.36 3.19
N ALA A 69 -3.18 7.03 3.80
CA ALA A 69 -4.40 7.81 3.62
C ALA A 69 -4.17 9.29 4.02
N THR A 70 -3.56 9.51 5.18
CA THR A 70 -3.18 10.84 5.67
C THR A 70 -2.25 11.56 4.68
N LEU A 71 -1.21 10.88 4.19
CA LEU A 71 -0.28 11.44 3.20
C LEU A 71 -1.01 11.87 1.93
N ARG A 72 -1.88 11.00 1.40
CA ARG A 72 -2.63 11.28 0.17
C ARG A 72 -3.58 12.45 0.36
N ASP A 73 -4.27 12.53 1.49
CA ASP A 73 -5.25 13.58 1.76
C ASP A 73 -4.59 14.94 1.98
N ALA A 74 -3.38 14.97 2.57
CA ALA A 74 -2.60 16.20 2.77
C ALA A 74 -1.94 16.70 1.47
N ASP A 75 -1.35 15.82 0.66
CA ASP A 75 -0.54 16.22 -0.51
C ASP A 75 -1.35 16.23 -1.82
N THR A 76 -2.34 15.34 -1.94
CA THR A 76 -3.01 15.04 -3.23
C THR A 76 -4.49 14.64 -3.03
N PRO A 77 -5.39 15.61 -2.77
CA PRO A 77 -6.79 15.29 -2.51
C PRO A 77 -7.47 14.50 -3.64
N SER A 78 -7.04 14.69 -4.90
CA SER A 78 -7.52 13.94 -6.07
C SER A 78 -6.50 13.93 -7.22
N GLY A 79 -6.81 13.19 -8.29
CA GLY A 79 -6.07 13.23 -9.55
C GLY A 79 -4.91 12.24 -9.71
N SER A 80 -4.09 12.46 -10.75
CA SER A 80 -3.00 11.55 -11.16
C SER A 80 -1.95 11.35 -10.06
N ARG A 81 -1.65 12.40 -9.29
CA ARG A 81 -0.68 12.39 -8.19
C ARG A 81 -1.11 11.47 -7.05
N ARG A 82 -2.40 11.47 -6.69
CA ARG A 82 -3.00 10.54 -5.72
C ARG A 82 -2.89 9.08 -6.18
N ALA A 83 -3.12 8.84 -7.47
CA ALA A 83 -3.01 7.51 -8.07
C ALA A 83 -1.57 6.99 -8.05
N LYS A 84 -0.57 7.85 -8.31
CA LYS A 84 0.85 7.51 -8.21
C LYS A 84 1.25 7.08 -6.80
N LEU A 85 0.74 7.75 -5.76
CA LEU A 85 0.99 7.35 -4.37
C LEU A 85 0.36 5.98 -4.05
N THR A 86 -0.89 5.74 -4.47
CA THR A 86 -1.52 4.42 -4.30
C THR A 86 -0.75 3.33 -5.06
N ALA A 87 -0.31 3.60 -6.28
CA ALA A 87 0.47 2.65 -7.07
C ALA A 87 1.80 2.32 -6.39
N ALA A 88 2.51 3.33 -5.86
CA ALA A 88 3.75 3.13 -5.12
C ALA A 88 3.55 2.27 -3.86
N PHE A 89 2.51 2.55 -3.08
CA PHE A 89 2.14 1.71 -1.93
C PHE A 89 1.90 0.25 -2.33
N ASN A 90 1.09 0.03 -3.37
CA ASN A 90 0.77 -1.32 -3.83
C ASN A 90 2.02 -2.06 -4.32
N ARG A 91 2.96 -1.37 -5.00
CA ARG A 91 4.24 -1.97 -5.39
C ARG A 91 5.03 -2.44 -4.18
N GLY A 92 5.15 -1.62 -3.14
CA GLY A 92 5.86 -1.98 -1.91
C GLY A 92 5.20 -3.15 -1.17
N PHE A 93 3.86 -3.15 -1.10
CA PHE A 93 3.08 -4.23 -0.48
C PHE A 93 3.25 -5.56 -1.24
N SER A 94 2.91 -5.58 -2.53
CA SER A 94 2.94 -6.79 -3.35
C SER A 94 4.36 -7.32 -3.56
N GLY A 95 5.38 -6.46 -3.58
CA GLY A 95 6.78 -6.90 -3.68
C GLY A 95 7.20 -7.82 -2.53
N TYR A 96 6.76 -7.51 -1.31
CA TYR A 96 7.03 -8.37 -0.15
C TYR A 96 6.07 -9.53 -0.03
N GLU A 97 4.80 -9.36 -0.45
CA GLU A 97 3.83 -10.46 -0.54
C GLU A 97 4.32 -11.62 -1.41
N LEU A 98 4.99 -11.32 -2.53
CA LEU A 98 5.55 -12.32 -3.42
C LEU A 98 6.81 -13.01 -2.86
N THR A 99 7.50 -12.39 -1.92
CA THR A 99 8.84 -12.83 -1.47
C THR A 99 8.82 -13.47 -0.08
N TYR A 100 7.94 -13.03 0.81
CA TYR A 100 7.84 -13.51 2.18
C TYR A 100 6.43 -14.04 2.45
N HIS A 101 6.35 -15.30 2.91
CA HIS A 101 5.09 -15.90 3.38
C HIS A 101 5.14 -16.28 4.87
N SER A 102 6.27 -16.02 5.52
CA SER A 102 6.47 -16.18 6.96
C SER A 102 7.47 -15.12 7.44
N CYS A 103 7.38 -14.77 8.72
CA CYS A 103 8.31 -13.80 9.29
C CYS A 103 9.71 -14.42 9.43
N THR A 104 10.68 -13.86 8.70
CA THR A 104 12.10 -14.26 8.74
C THR A 104 12.97 -13.19 9.41
N PRO A 105 14.20 -13.52 9.85
CA PRO A 105 15.14 -12.51 10.33
C PRO A 105 15.40 -11.40 9.30
N ASN A 106 15.44 -11.74 8.01
CA ASN A 106 15.59 -10.76 6.93
C ASN A 106 14.37 -9.84 6.82
N ALA A 107 13.15 -10.36 6.96
CA ALA A 107 11.94 -9.53 6.99
C ALA A 107 11.99 -8.51 8.15
N LYS A 108 12.44 -8.93 9.34
CA LYS A 108 12.60 -8.01 10.49
C LYS A 108 13.66 -6.94 10.24
N LEU A 109 14.77 -7.29 9.59
CA LEU A 109 15.79 -6.30 9.19
C LEU A 109 15.25 -5.28 8.19
N VAL A 110 14.42 -5.73 7.24
CA VAL A 110 13.74 -4.83 6.30
C VAL A 110 12.82 -3.86 7.05
N ILE A 111 11.99 -4.35 7.98
CA ILE A 111 11.13 -3.50 8.81
C ILE A 111 11.95 -2.42 9.50
N ALA A 112 13.04 -2.79 10.19
CA ALA A 112 13.90 -1.83 10.89
C ALA A 112 14.47 -0.75 9.96
N ARG A 113 14.93 -1.14 8.77
CA ARG A 113 15.45 -0.20 7.76
C ARG A 113 14.36 0.72 7.22
N TYR A 114 13.18 0.18 6.95
CA TYR A 114 12.05 0.93 6.43
C TYR A 114 11.51 1.94 7.44
N LEU A 115 11.50 1.62 8.74
CA LEU A 115 11.14 2.57 9.79
C LEU A 115 12.10 3.76 9.81
N GLN A 116 13.41 3.50 9.73
CA GLN A 116 14.42 4.56 9.66
C GLN A 116 14.26 5.41 8.40
N GLU A 117 14.09 4.76 7.24
CA GLU A 117 13.96 5.47 5.96
C GLU A 117 12.67 6.30 5.91
N ALA A 118 11.53 5.77 6.37
CA ALA A 118 10.27 6.51 6.44
C ALA A 118 10.42 7.81 7.24
N GLN A 119 11.09 7.74 8.40
CA GLN A 119 11.36 8.91 9.23
C GLN A 119 12.25 9.93 8.53
N GLN A 120 13.32 9.48 7.87
CA GLN A 120 14.25 10.36 7.14
C GLN A 120 13.55 11.05 5.96
N VAL A 121 12.79 10.31 5.16
CA VAL A 121 12.07 10.86 4.01
C VAL A 121 11.04 11.88 4.48
N ALA A 122 10.19 11.53 5.46
CA ALA A 122 9.17 12.44 5.98
C ALA A 122 9.78 13.73 6.55
N SER A 123 10.85 13.60 7.35
CA SER A 123 11.55 14.76 7.93
C SER A 123 12.19 15.62 6.85
N SER A 124 12.79 15.02 5.82
CA SER A 124 13.43 15.76 4.73
C SER A 124 12.43 16.56 3.90
N VAL A 125 11.23 16.01 3.66
CA VAL A 125 10.16 16.72 2.94
C VAL A 125 9.65 17.88 3.78
N ALA A 126 9.34 17.63 5.06
CA ALA A 126 8.89 18.68 5.96
C ALA A 126 9.93 19.81 6.10
N THR A 127 11.20 19.48 6.30
CA THR A 127 12.25 20.50 6.52
C THR A 127 12.51 21.34 5.27
N ARG A 128 12.39 20.76 4.08
CA ARG A 128 12.74 21.45 2.82
C ARG A 128 11.57 22.20 2.19
N TYR A 129 10.34 21.77 2.46
CA TYR A 129 9.16 22.26 1.75
C TYR A 129 8.03 22.72 2.66
N ALA A 130 8.19 22.72 3.99
CA ALA A 130 7.27 23.44 4.86
C ALA A 130 7.40 24.94 4.60
N THR A 131 6.30 25.54 4.13
CA THR A 131 6.16 27.00 4.07
C THR A 131 5.95 27.56 5.49
N PRO A 132 6.61 28.67 5.85
CA PRO A 132 6.32 29.38 7.10
C PRO A 132 4.91 30.00 7.12
#